data_AF-A0A7J7G2J6-F1
#
_entry.id   AF-A0A7J7G2J6-F1
#
_cell.length_a   1.000
_cell.length_b   1.000
_cell.length_c   1.000
_cell.angle_alpha   90.00
_cell.angle_beta   90.00
_cell.angle_gamma   90.00
#
_symmetry.space_group_name_H-M   'P 1'
#
loop_
_entity.id
_entity.type
_entity.pdbx_description
1 polymer ?
#
loop_
_entity_poly.entity_id
_entity_poly.type
_entity_poly.pdbx_seq_one_letter_code
_entity_poly.pdbx_strand_id
1 'polypeptide(L)'
;MAFSLGETRVIVTSNPDVPKEIFTSPVFADRPVKQSAYSLMFNRAIGFAPYGVYWRTLRKIASTHLFCPRQISNSEAQRFEIANQMITVIAGLKGQFSVRDILKRASLNNMMCSVFGRECQLGSDESDELSRLSEEGYELLGKLNWGDHLPWLAGLDLQKVGSRCSKLVPKVNRFVNRIISEHRDRAQALANQDFVDVLLSLHGPDKLSDPGMVAVLWSFCERGSEL
;
A
#
# COMPACT_ATOMS: atom_id res chain seq x y z
N MET A 1 26.61 -14.76 -0.11
CA MET A 1 27.46 -13.85 0.66
C MET A 1 26.74 -13.46 1.95
N ALA A 2 27.42 -13.53 3.09
CA ALA A 2 26.87 -13.04 4.37
C ALA A 2 27.67 -11.80 4.78
N PHE A 3 26.98 -10.79 5.30
CA PHE A 3 27.59 -9.56 5.83
C PHE A 3 26.72 -8.96 6.93
N SER A 4 27.22 -7.95 7.62
CA SER A 4 26.48 -7.25 8.69
C SER A 4 26.24 -5.79 8.31
N LEU A 5 25.02 -5.31 8.52
CA LEU A 5 24.64 -3.91 8.51
C LEU A 5 24.47 -3.45 9.96
N GLY A 6 25.51 -2.86 10.53
CA GLY A 6 25.55 -2.60 11.97
C GLY A 6 25.42 -3.91 12.75
N GLU A 7 24.40 -4.01 13.59
CA GLU A 7 24.08 -5.21 14.37
C GLU A 7 23.18 -6.20 13.62
N THR A 8 22.62 -5.82 12.47
CA THR A 8 21.77 -6.69 11.65
C THR A 8 22.61 -7.59 10.75
N ARG A 9 22.46 -8.92 10.88
CA ARG A 9 23.09 -9.89 9.98
C ARG A 9 22.25 -10.07 8.72
N VAL A 10 22.89 -10.05 7.56
CA VAL A 10 22.24 -10.15 6.24
C VAL A 10 22.91 -11.25 5.42
N ILE A 11 22.10 -12.05 4.74
CA ILE A 11 22.54 -13.06 3.77
C ILE A 11 21.97 -12.67 2.42
N VAL A 12 22.85 -12.55 1.42
CA VAL A 12 22.50 -12.28 0.03
C VAL A 12 22.95 -13.43 -0.84
N THR A 13 22.07 -13.86 -1.74
CA THR A 13 22.36 -14.89 -2.74
C THR A 13 22.11 -14.31 -4.13
N SER A 14 23.02 -14.62 -5.05
CA SER A 14 22.87 -14.39 -6.50
C SER A 14 22.73 -15.69 -7.28
N ASN A 15 22.67 -16.84 -6.58
CA ASN A 15 22.45 -18.13 -7.21
C ASN A 15 20.95 -18.29 -7.53
N PRO A 16 20.55 -18.61 -8.78
CA PRO A 16 19.15 -18.72 -9.19
C PRO A 16 18.38 -19.87 -8.53
N ASP A 17 19.07 -20.91 -8.03
CA ASP A 17 18.42 -22.08 -7.41
C ASP A 17 18.02 -21.83 -5.95
N VAL A 18 18.77 -20.98 -5.25
CA VAL A 18 18.56 -20.69 -3.82
C VAL A 18 17.23 -19.98 -3.52
N PRO A 19 16.74 -19.01 -4.32
CA PRO A 19 15.43 -18.40 -4.12
C PRO A 19 14.28 -19.41 -3.99
N LYS A 20 14.32 -20.52 -4.74
CA LYS A 20 13.28 -21.55 -4.67
C LYS A 20 13.25 -22.21 -3.29
N GLU A 21 14.42 -22.56 -2.74
CA GLU A 21 14.54 -23.13 -1.40
C GLU A 21 14.06 -22.15 -0.32
N ILE A 22 14.45 -20.88 -0.42
CA ILE A 22 14.05 -19.84 0.52
C ILE A 22 12.53 -19.60 0.48
N PHE A 23 11.93 -19.43 -0.70
CA PHE A 23 10.53 -19.05 -0.82
C PHE A 23 9.53 -20.19 -0.57
N THR A 24 9.97 -21.45 -0.70
CA THR A 24 9.12 -22.61 -0.40
C THR A 24 9.13 -23.00 1.07
N SER A 25 10.16 -22.61 1.82
CA SER A 25 10.30 -22.95 3.24
C SER A 25 9.54 -21.96 4.14
N PRO A 26 8.68 -22.43 5.07
CA PRO A 26 7.97 -21.56 6.01
C PRO A 26 8.91 -20.87 7.00
N VAL A 27 10.15 -21.36 7.17
CA VAL A 27 11.16 -20.78 8.07
C VAL A 27 11.58 -19.38 7.64
N PHE A 28 11.50 -19.06 6.35
CA PHE A 28 11.83 -17.74 5.78
C PHE A 28 10.58 -16.91 5.43
N ALA A 29 9.40 -17.30 5.93
CA ALA A 29 8.16 -16.61 5.63
C ALA A 29 8.05 -15.24 6.34
N ASP A 30 8.77 -15.05 7.44
CA ASP A 30 8.67 -13.85 8.25
C ASP A 30 9.38 -12.63 7.62
N ARG A 31 9.12 -11.43 8.15
CA ARG A 31 9.68 -10.18 7.63
C ARG A 31 10.37 -9.41 8.76
N PRO A 32 11.61 -8.93 8.55
CA PRO A 32 12.25 -8.06 9.52
C PRO A 32 11.44 -6.77 9.66
N VAL A 33 11.12 -6.40 10.91
CA VAL A 33 10.31 -5.21 11.22
C VAL A 33 11.19 -3.97 11.07
N LYS A 34 10.91 -3.14 10.07
CA LYS A 34 11.51 -1.80 9.93
C LYS A 34 10.79 -0.80 10.83
N GLN A 35 11.52 0.11 11.47
CA GLN A 35 10.93 1.20 12.26
C GLN A 35 10.02 2.08 11.41
N SER A 36 10.40 2.39 10.16
CA SER A 36 9.54 3.16 9.25
C SER A 36 8.22 2.44 8.95
N ALA A 37 8.28 1.13 8.66
CA ALA A 37 7.08 0.32 8.43
C ALA A 37 6.19 0.28 9.69
N TYR A 38 6.77 0.15 10.88
CA TYR A 38 6.02 0.20 12.13
C TYR A 38 5.37 1.57 12.34
N SER A 39 6.13 2.64 12.18
CA SER A 39 5.64 4.02 12.35
C SER A 39 4.58 4.42 11.32
N LEU A 40 4.54 3.79 10.15
CA LEU A 40 3.51 3.98 9.12
C LEU A 40 2.31 3.03 9.27
N MET A 41 2.21 2.29 10.38
CA MET A 41 1.17 1.28 10.65
C MET A 41 1.23 0.03 9.75
N PHE A 42 2.29 -0.13 8.97
CA PHE A 42 2.44 -1.26 8.06
C PHE A 42 2.74 -2.58 8.73
N ASN A 43 3.11 -2.59 10.01
CA ASN A 43 3.16 -3.83 10.80
C ASN A 43 1.81 -4.58 10.85
N ARG A 44 0.70 -3.91 10.52
CA ARG A 44 -0.63 -4.50 10.36
C ARG A 44 -1.02 -4.75 8.90
N ALA A 45 -0.25 -4.24 7.96
CA ALA A 45 -0.49 -4.42 6.53
C ALA A 45 0.06 -5.76 6.03
N ILE A 46 -0.53 -6.30 4.97
CA ILE A 46 -0.13 -7.59 4.34
C ILE A 46 1.36 -7.63 4.00
N GLY A 47 1.92 -6.48 3.68
CA GLY A 47 3.31 -6.33 3.28
C GLY A 47 4.36 -6.56 4.36
N PHE A 48 4.02 -6.32 5.63
CA PHE A 48 4.96 -6.35 6.75
C PHE A 48 4.40 -7.00 8.02
N ALA A 49 3.14 -7.48 8.00
CA ALA A 49 2.59 -8.27 9.09
C ALA A 49 3.35 -9.60 9.20
N PRO A 50 3.69 -10.04 10.43
CA PRO A 50 4.43 -11.27 10.65
C PRO A 50 3.61 -12.48 10.19
N TYR A 51 4.31 -13.54 9.80
CA TYR A 51 3.63 -14.76 9.36
C TYR A 51 2.78 -15.35 10.50
N GLY A 52 1.49 -15.56 10.22
CA GLY A 52 0.55 -16.02 11.25
C GLY A 52 -0.87 -16.18 10.70
N VAL A 53 -1.83 -16.44 11.59
CA VAL A 53 -3.26 -16.53 11.22
C VAL A 53 -3.73 -15.23 10.60
N TYR A 54 -3.44 -14.09 11.24
CA TYR A 54 -3.82 -12.76 10.77
C TYR A 54 -3.36 -12.48 9.34
N TRP A 55 -2.06 -12.66 9.05
CA TRP A 55 -1.51 -12.43 7.73
C TRP A 55 -2.09 -13.37 6.66
N ARG A 56 -2.33 -14.66 7.01
CA ARG A 56 -2.96 -15.62 6.10
C ARG A 56 -4.39 -15.23 5.78
N THR A 57 -5.15 -14.78 6.77
CA THR A 57 -6.51 -14.25 6.59
C THR A 57 -6.52 -13.03 5.68
N LEU A 58 -5.66 -12.04 5.91
CA LEU A 58 -5.57 -10.86 5.05
C LEU A 58 -5.21 -11.22 3.61
N ARG A 59 -4.24 -12.12 3.40
CA ARG A 59 -3.89 -12.62 2.06
C ARG A 59 -5.08 -13.29 1.38
N LYS A 60 -5.82 -14.12 2.11
CA LYS A 60 -7.02 -14.79 1.60
C LYS A 60 -8.03 -13.74 1.14
N ILE A 61 -8.39 -12.80 2.00
CA ILE A 61 -9.35 -11.72 1.69
C ILE A 61 -8.93 -10.94 0.44
N ALA A 62 -7.66 -10.52 0.37
CA ALA A 62 -7.14 -9.80 -0.79
C ALA A 62 -7.23 -10.62 -2.09
N SER A 63 -6.82 -11.89 -2.05
CA SER A 63 -6.87 -12.78 -3.21
C SER A 63 -8.29 -13.09 -3.68
N THR A 64 -9.25 -13.21 -2.74
CA THR A 64 -10.63 -13.59 -3.06
C THR A 64 -11.50 -12.42 -3.46
N HIS A 65 -11.22 -11.21 -2.96
CA HIS A 65 -12.12 -10.08 -3.12
C HIS A 65 -11.53 -8.88 -3.85
N LEU A 66 -10.20 -8.75 -3.96
CA LEU A 66 -9.56 -7.67 -4.71
C LEU A 66 -8.93 -8.19 -6.00
N PHE A 67 -8.16 -9.27 -5.92
CA PHE A 67 -7.40 -9.82 -7.05
C PHE A 67 -8.06 -11.05 -7.71
N CYS A 68 -9.34 -11.30 -7.44
CA CYS A 68 -10.00 -12.44 -8.06
C CYS A 68 -10.32 -12.14 -9.54
N PRO A 69 -10.37 -13.17 -10.41
CA PRO A 69 -10.61 -12.98 -11.85
C PRO A 69 -11.85 -12.15 -12.15
N ARG A 70 -12.92 -12.34 -11.37
CA ARG A 70 -14.17 -11.57 -11.50
C ARG A 70 -13.95 -10.08 -11.29
N GLN A 71 -13.19 -9.68 -10.26
CA GLN A 71 -12.94 -8.27 -9.96
C GLN A 71 -11.97 -7.64 -10.97
N ILE A 72 -11.01 -8.42 -11.48
CA ILE A 72 -10.14 -7.99 -12.57
C ILE A 72 -10.97 -7.73 -13.85
N SER A 73 -11.94 -8.57 -14.17
CA SER A 73 -12.86 -8.35 -15.29
C SER A 73 -13.77 -7.15 -15.06
N ASN A 74 -14.36 -7.00 -13.86
CA ASN A 74 -15.23 -5.87 -13.54
C ASN A 74 -14.52 -4.50 -13.66
N SER A 75 -13.21 -4.46 -13.40
CA SER A 75 -12.39 -3.24 -13.53
C SER A 75 -11.91 -2.97 -14.97
N GLU A 76 -12.34 -3.74 -15.97
CA GLU A 76 -11.95 -3.53 -17.37
C GLU A 76 -12.36 -2.16 -17.90
N ALA A 77 -13.62 -1.76 -17.72
CA ALA A 77 -14.13 -0.46 -18.16
C ALA A 77 -13.35 0.69 -17.50
N GLN A 78 -13.04 0.56 -16.21
CA GLN A 78 -12.24 1.52 -15.47
C GLN A 78 -10.82 1.65 -16.06
N ARG A 79 -10.14 0.54 -16.33
CA ARG A 79 -8.79 0.56 -16.93
C ARG A 79 -8.80 1.17 -18.32
N PHE A 80 -9.83 0.90 -19.11
CA PHE A 80 -10.01 1.51 -20.43
C PHE A 80 -10.17 3.03 -20.34
N GLU A 81 -10.98 3.51 -19.39
CA GLU A 81 -11.16 4.93 -19.14
C GLU A 81 -9.86 5.61 -18.70
N ILE A 82 -9.12 5.02 -17.75
CA ILE A 82 -7.82 5.54 -17.31
C ILE A 82 -6.84 5.61 -18.50
N ALA A 83 -6.81 4.59 -19.36
CA ALA A 83 -5.97 4.59 -20.56
C ALA A 83 -6.35 5.70 -21.54
N ASN A 84 -7.64 5.96 -21.76
CA ASN A 84 -8.09 7.07 -22.60
C ASN A 84 -7.71 8.43 -22.01
N GLN A 85 -7.82 8.61 -20.70
CA GLN A 85 -7.39 9.83 -20.04
C GLN A 85 -5.87 10.03 -20.17
N MET A 86 -5.06 8.97 -20.04
CA MET A 86 -3.62 9.04 -20.30
C MET A 86 -3.31 9.49 -21.74
N ILE A 87 -3.97 8.90 -22.74
CA ILE A 87 -3.78 9.28 -24.16
C ILE A 87 -4.14 10.75 -24.36
N THR A 88 -5.24 11.20 -23.77
CA THR A 88 -5.70 12.59 -23.85
C THR A 88 -4.68 13.55 -23.23
N VAL A 89 -4.14 13.21 -22.05
CA VAL A 89 -3.08 13.98 -21.40
C VAL A 89 -1.84 14.04 -22.30
N ILE A 90 -1.39 12.90 -22.82
CA ILE A 90 -0.19 12.83 -23.69
C ILE A 90 -0.39 13.65 -24.96
N ALA A 91 -1.56 13.57 -25.60
CA ALA A 91 -1.87 14.32 -26.81
C ALA A 91 -1.88 15.85 -26.60
N GLY A 92 -2.20 16.31 -25.39
CA GLY A 92 -2.20 17.72 -25.02
C GLY A 92 -0.82 18.27 -24.59
N LEU A 93 0.14 17.41 -24.28
CA LEU A 93 1.47 17.83 -23.83
C LEU A 93 2.32 18.31 -25.01
N LYS A 94 3.04 19.43 -24.79
CA LYS A 94 4.04 19.96 -25.72
C LYS A 94 5.41 19.90 -25.07
N GLY A 95 6.40 19.37 -25.79
CA GLY A 95 7.78 19.27 -25.32
C GLY A 95 8.09 17.95 -24.60
N GLN A 96 9.13 17.96 -23.77
CA GLN A 96 9.52 16.78 -22.99
C GLN A 96 8.56 16.55 -21.82
N PHE A 97 8.21 15.29 -21.58
CA PHE A 97 7.36 14.88 -20.45
C PHE A 97 7.87 13.56 -19.83
N SER A 98 7.53 13.35 -18.56
CA SER A 98 7.84 12.12 -17.83
C SER A 98 6.70 11.12 -18.00
N VAL A 99 6.92 10.07 -18.79
CA VAL A 99 5.98 8.94 -18.92
C VAL A 99 5.74 8.28 -17.54
N ARG A 100 6.77 8.26 -16.69
CA ARG A 100 6.70 7.71 -15.34
C ARG A 100 5.65 8.43 -14.50
N ASP A 101 5.59 9.76 -14.58
CA ASP A 101 4.65 10.54 -13.76
C ASP A 101 3.20 10.30 -14.20
N ILE A 102 2.98 10.14 -15.51
CA ILE A 102 1.66 9.80 -16.08
C ILE A 102 1.24 8.39 -15.65
N LEU A 103 2.15 7.41 -15.73
CA LEU A 103 1.89 6.03 -15.28
C LEU A 103 1.61 5.95 -13.78
N LYS A 104 2.38 6.67 -12.96
CA LYS A 104 2.16 6.76 -11.50
C LYS A 104 0.76 7.29 -11.18
N ARG A 105 0.34 8.40 -11.80
CA ARG A 105 -1.01 8.97 -11.63
C ARG A 105 -2.10 8.00 -12.10
N ALA A 106 -1.90 7.34 -13.23
CA ALA A 106 -2.83 6.34 -13.74
C ALA A 106 -2.95 5.13 -12.79
N SER A 107 -1.83 4.67 -12.23
CA SER A 107 -1.81 3.56 -11.29
C SER A 107 -2.47 3.92 -9.95
N LEU A 108 -2.19 5.13 -9.44
CA LEU A 108 -2.86 5.68 -8.26
C LEU A 108 -4.38 5.79 -8.47
N ASN A 109 -4.81 6.31 -9.62
CA ASN A 109 -6.23 6.37 -9.99
C ASN A 109 -6.85 4.98 -10.09
N ASN A 110 -6.13 4.01 -10.65
CA ASN A 110 -6.61 2.63 -10.71
C ASN A 110 -6.84 2.07 -9.29
N MET A 111 -5.89 2.30 -8.38
CA MET A 111 -6.02 1.92 -6.97
C MET A 111 -7.14 2.67 -6.27
N MET A 112 -7.36 3.96 -6.57
CA MET A 112 -8.46 4.72 -5.99
C MET A 112 -9.83 4.13 -6.30
N CYS A 113 -10.12 3.78 -7.55
CA CYS A 113 -11.43 3.21 -7.83
C CYS A 113 -11.52 1.76 -7.35
N SER A 114 -10.47 0.94 -7.49
CA SER A 114 -10.52 -0.48 -7.09
C SER A 114 -10.52 -0.69 -5.57
N VAL A 115 -9.74 0.11 -4.83
CA VAL A 115 -9.61 -0.01 -3.37
C VAL A 115 -10.66 0.80 -2.65
N PHE A 116 -10.87 2.06 -3.04
CA PHE A 116 -11.72 3.01 -2.32
C PHE A 116 -13.07 3.28 -2.99
N GLY A 117 -13.37 2.67 -4.13
CA GLY A 117 -14.65 2.88 -4.84
C GLY A 117 -14.87 4.32 -5.29
N ARG A 118 -13.78 5.10 -5.46
CA ARG A 118 -13.83 6.51 -5.86
C ARG A 118 -13.60 6.64 -7.36
N GLU A 119 -14.49 7.33 -8.06
CA GLU A 119 -14.27 7.69 -9.46
C GLU A 119 -13.18 8.77 -9.52
N CYS A 120 -12.00 8.40 -9.99
CA CYS A 120 -10.89 9.35 -10.09
C CYS A 120 -10.65 9.78 -11.54
N GLN A 121 -10.97 11.03 -11.82
CA GLN A 121 -10.41 11.76 -12.94
C GLN A 121 -8.92 12.00 -12.68
N LEU A 122 -8.07 11.88 -13.71
CA LEU A 122 -6.65 12.22 -13.58
C LEU A 122 -6.49 13.69 -13.17
N GLY A 123 -5.87 13.92 -12.00
CA GLY A 123 -5.59 15.26 -11.47
C GLY A 123 -6.72 15.89 -10.66
N SER A 124 -7.61 15.10 -10.06
CA SER A 124 -8.55 15.60 -9.04
C SER A 124 -7.81 15.96 -7.74
N ASP A 125 -8.35 16.91 -6.97
CA ASP A 125 -7.76 17.31 -5.68
C ASP A 125 -7.56 16.13 -4.71
N GLU A 126 -8.50 15.17 -4.72
CA GLU A 126 -8.42 13.97 -3.89
C GLU A 126 -7.32 13.00 -4.35
N SER A 127 -7.16 12.82 -5.68
CA SER A 127 -6.08 12.02 -6.26
C SER A 127 -4.71 12.68 -5.99
N ASP A 128 -4.62 14.01 -6.10
CA ASP A 128 -3.42 14.76 -5.79
C ASP A 128 -3.05 14.70 -4.30
N GLU A 129 -4.04 14.79 -3.40
CA GLU A 129 -3.84 14.60 -1.96
C GLU A 129 -3.26 13.20 -1.67
N LEU A 130 -3.86 12.16 -2.24
CA LEU A 130 -3.40 10.78 -2.08
C LEU A 130 -2.00 10.56 -2.68
N SER A 131 -1.72 11.13 -3.86
CA SER A 131 -0.40 11.03 -4.51
C SER A 131 0.69 11.56 -3.58
N ARG A 132 0.46 12.73 -2.98
CA ARG A 132 1.42 13.35 -2.05
C ARG A 132 1.63 12.50 -0.79
N LEU A 133 0.55 11.95 -0.23
CA LEU A 133 0.66 11.04 0.91
C LEU A 133 1.46 9.79 0.52
N SER A 134 1.23 9.26 -0.69
CA SER A 134 1.79 7.99 -1.17
C SER A 134 3.28 8.14 -1.47
N GLU A 135 3.65 9.25 -2.09
CA GLU A 135 5.04 9.60 -2.35
C GLU A 135 5.83 9.79 -1.05
N GLU A 136 5.27 10.51 -0.07
CA GLU A 136 5.92 10.73 1.22
C GLU A 136 6.09 9.40 1.98
N GLY A 137 5.06 8.55 1.99
CA GLY A 137 5.11 7.26 2.65
C GLY A 137 6.10 6.28 2.00
N TYR A 138 6.11 6.22 0.66
CA TYR A 138 7.07 5.41 -0.10
C TYR A 138 8.51 5.88 0.13
N GLU A 139 8.76 7.19 0.12
CA GLU A 139 10.09 7.76 0.41
C GLU A 139 10.58 7.34 1.81
N LEU A 140 9.71 7.44 2.82
CA LEU A 140 10.03 7.07 4.20
C LEU A 140 10.26 5.56 4.36
N LEU A 141 9.49 4.75 3.65
CA LEU A 141 9.60 3.29 3.68
C LEU A 141 10.86 2.78 2.97
N GLY A 142 11.24 3.43 1.88
CA GLY A 142 12.42 3.11 1.06
C GLY A 142 13.74 3.61 1.67
N LYS A 143 13.69 4.63 2.53
CA LYS A 143 14.88 5.20 3.16
C LYS A 143 15.54 4.21 4.13
N LEU A 144 16.85 4.01 3.96
CA LEU A 144 17.66 3.28 4.94
C LEU A 144 17.72 4.10 6.23
N ASN A 145 17.22 3.54 7.32
CA ASN A 145 17.21 4.15 8.64
C ASN A 145 18.27 3.48 9.52
N TRP A 146 19.28 4.24 9.97
CA TRP A 146 20.34 3.71 10.83
C TRP A 146 19.82 3.21 12.17
N GLY A 147 18.68 3.74 12.65
CA GLY A 147 18.02 3.24 13.85
C GLY A 147 17.57 1.77 13.76
N ASP A 148 17.33 1.25 12.55
CA ASP A 148 16.98 -0.16 12.33
C ASP A 148 18.19 -1.10 12.48
N HIS A 149 19.40 -0.57 12.31
CA HIS A 149 20.65 -1.33 12.26
C HIS A 149 21.54 -1.11 13.49
N LEU A 150 21.31 -0.01 14.21
CA LEU A 150 22.08 0.43 15.37
C LEU A 150 21.08 0.80 16.48
N PRO A 151 20.67 -0.15 17.35
CA PRO A 151 19.63 0.05 18.35
C PRO A 151 19.90 1.23 19.29
N TRP A 152 21.17 1.51 19.60
CA TRP A 152 21.58 2.64 20.43
C TRP A 152 21.36 4.01 19.77
N LEU A 153 21.19 4.07 18.44
CA LEU A 153 20.81 5.28 17.71
C LEU A 153 19.30 5.43 17.50
N ALA A 154 18.50 4.38 17.73
CA ALA A 154 17.09 4.35 17.38
C ALA A 154 16.27 5.47 18.08
N GLY A 155 16.64 5.83 19.31
CA GLY A 155 15.98 6.88 20.08
C GLY A 155 16.28 8.32 19.61
N LEU A 156 17.35 8.54 18.84
CA LEU A 156 17.78 9.88 18.43
C LEU A 156 17.05 10.40 17.19
N ASP A 157 16.45 9.52 16.39
CA ASP A 157 15.78 9.86 15.12
C ASP A 157 16.60 10.82 14.23
N LEU A 158 17.91 10.56 14.08
CA LEU A 158 18.85 11.45 13.38
C LEU A 158 18.43 11.78 11.94
N GLN A 159 17.76 10.83 11.27
CA GLN A 159 17.28 10.98 9.91
C GLN A 159 15.85 11.52 9.82
N LYS A 160 15.24 11.86 10.96
CA LYS A 160 13.87 12.37 11.15
C LYS A 160 12.79 11.47 10.55
N VAL A 161 13.05 10.16 10.43
CA VAL A 161 12.12 9.20 9.85
C VAL A 161 10.92 9.05 10.76
N GLY A 162 11.14 8.85 12.06
CA GLY A 162 10.06 8.74 13.05
C GLY A 162 9.20 10.00 13.12
N SER A 163 9.86 11.18 13.16
CA SER A 163 9.19 12.49 13.18
C SER A 163 8.38 12.78 11.92
N ARG A 164 8.84 12.34 10.74
CA ARG A 164 8.05 12.48 9.50
C ARG A 164 6.87 11.50 9.47
N CYS A 165 7.09 10.24 9.85
CA CYS A 165 6.00 9.27 9.98
C CYS A 165 4.90 9.76 10.93
N SER A 166 5.26 10.36 12.08
CA SER A 166 4.28 10.87 13.05
C SER A 166 3.46 12.06 12.54
N LYS A 167 3.96 12.80 11.53
CA LYS A 167 3.22 13.86 10.84
C LYS A 167 2.39 13.34 9.66
N LEU A 168 2.85 12.28 8.99
CA LEU A 168 2.16 11.68 7.85
C LEU A 168 0.95 10.84 8.30
N VAL A 169 1.14 10.01 9.32
CA VAL A 169 0.12 9.10 9.87
C VAL A 169 -1.23 9.77 10.14
N PRO A 170 -1.31 10.93 10.81
CA PRO A 170 -2.59 11.60 11.06
C PRO A 170 -3.29 12.06 9.78
N LYS A 171 -2.53 12.44 8.74
CA LYS A 171 -3.10 12.85 7.44
C LYS A 171 -3.70 11.65 6.72
N VAL A 172 -2.96 10.53 6.66
CA VAL A 172 -3.45 9.26 6.10
C VAL A 172 -4.68 8.77 6.85
N ASN A 173 -4.64 8.78 8.19
CA ASN A 173 -5.80 8.43 9.00
C ASN A 173 -7.01 9.30 8.67
N ARG A 174 -6.84 10.62 8.56
CA ARG A 174 -7.95 11.52 8.23
C ARG A 174 -8.53 11.21 6.85
N PHE A 175 -7.67 11.05 5.84
CA PHE A 175 -8.08 10.76 4.48
C PHE A 175 -8.84 9.43 4.39
N VAL A 176 -8.27 8.35 4.90
CA VAL A 176 -8.87 7.02 4.79
C VAL A 176 -10.11 6.88 5.68
N ASN A 177 -10.12 7.45 6.88
CA ASN A 177 -11.31 7.39 7.74
C ASN A 177 -12.49 8.18 7.15
N ARG A 178 -12.23 9.31 6.46
CA ARG A 178 -13.28 10.04 5.73
C ARG A 178 -13.97 9.12 4.72
N ILE A 179 -13.18 8.39 3.93
CA ILE A 179 -13.70 7.43 2.95
C ILE A 179 -14.46 6.29 3.65
N ILE A 180 -13.92 5.72 4.73
CA ILE A 180 -14.59 4.65 5.48
C ILE A 180 -15.94 5.13 6.03
N SER A 181 -16.02 6.34 6.60
CA SER A 181 -17.29 6.88 7.10
C SER A 181 -18.32 7.06 5.99
N GLU A 182 -17.90 7.56 4.82
CA GLU A 182 -18.80 7.73 3.67
C GLU A 182 -19.36 6.40 3.16
N HIS A 183 -18.60 5.30 3.24
CA HIS A 183 -19.11 3.97 2.91
C HIS A 183 -20.06 3.41 3.97
N ARG A 184 -19.82 3.69 5.26
CA ARG A 184 -20.74 3.30 6.35
C ARG A 184 -22.11 3.98 6.24
N ASP A 185 -22.13 5.22 5.78
CA ASP A 185 -23.35 6.02 5.65
C ASP A 185 -24.14 5.71 4.36
N ARG A 186 -23.54 4.96 3.42
CA ARG A 186 -24.20 4.57 2.17
C ARG A 186 -25.20 3.44 2.40
N ALA A 187 -26.38 3.53 1.80
CA ALA A 187 -27.37 2.46 1.84
C ALA A 187 -26.82 1.17 1.22
N GLN A 188 -26.99 0.02 1.87
CA GLN A 188 -26.47 -1.29 1.42
C GLN A 188 -26.90 -1.67 -0.01
N ALA A 189 -28.03 -1.16 -0.50
CA ALA A 189 -28.52 -1.38 -1.86
C ALA A 189 -27.66 -0.70 -2.95
N LEU A 190 -26.78 0.23 -2.57
CA LEU A 190 -25.86 0.98 -3.44
C LEU A 190 -24.39 0.61 -3.19
N ALA A 191 -24.12 -0.47 -2.44
CA ALA A 191 -22.75 -0.92 -2.17
C ALA A 191 -22.08 -1.31 -3.50
N ASN A 192 -21.13 -0.48 -3.94
CA ASN A 192 -20.26 -0.83 -5.04
C ASN A 192 -19.33 -1.93 -4.50
N GLN A 193 -19.06 -2.99 -5.25
CA GLN A 193 -18.24 -4.11 -4.75
C GLN A 193 -16.74 -3.75 -4.70
N ASP A 194 -16.39 -2.60 -4.12
CA ASP A 194 -15.02 -2.18 -3.86
C ASP A 194 -14.46 -2.82 -2.59
N PHE A 195 -13.17 -2.61 -2.37
CA PHE A 195 -12.47 -3.26 -1.27
C PHE A 195 -12.83 -2.70 0.11
N VAL A 196 -13.25 -1.44 0.23
CA VAL A 196 -13.72 -0.87 1.51
C VAL A 196 -14.99 -1.59 1.95
N ASP A 197 -15.94 -1.77 1.04
CA ASP A 197 -17.19 -2.48 1.33
C ASP A 197 -16.95 -3.94 1.71
N VAL A 198 -15.97 -4.59 1.06
CA VAL A 198 -15.52 -5.94 1.44
C VAL A 198 -15.01 -5.94 2.89
N LEU A 199 -14.11 -5.03 3.26
CA LEU A 199 -13.54 -4.99 4.61
C LEU A 199 -14.61 -4.67 5.67
N LEU A 200 -15.57 -3.79 5.37
CA LEU A 200 -16.69 -3.48 6.25
C LEU A 200 -17.66 -4.66 6.42
N SER A 201 -17.78 -5.52 5.41
CA SER A 201 -18.62 -6.72 5.45
C SER A 201 -18.01 -7.91 6.21
N LEU A 202 -16.76 -7.79 6.69
CA LEU A 202 -16.11 -8.86 7.46
C LEU A 202 -16.69 -8.94 8.87
N HIS A 203 -17.01 -10.15 9.30
CA HIS A 203 -17.61 -10.44 10.60
C HIS A 203 -16.77 -11.45 11.40
N GLY A 204 -17.00 -11.48 12.71
CA GLY A 204 -16.38 -12.46 13.60
C GLY A 204 -14.84 -12.34 13.66
N PRO A 205 -14.08 -13.45 13.56
CA PRO A 205 -12.63 -13.46 13.75
C PRO A 205 -11.86 -12.71 12.64
N ASP A 206 -12.50 -12.48 11.48
CA ASP A 206 -11.89 -11.79 10.34
C ASP A 206 -12.15 -10.27 10.36
N LYS A 207 -12.95 -9.78 11.32
CA LYS A 207 -13.27 -8.35 11.44
C LYS A 207 -12.01 -7.55 11.82
N LEU A 208 -11.69 -6.58 10.98
CA LEU A 208 -10.59 -5.64 11.24
C LEU A 208 -11.08 -4.47 12.12
N SER A 209 -10.21 -3.98 12.99
CA SER A 209 -10.42 -2.70 13.66
C SER A 209 -10.23 -1.55 12.67
N ASP A 210 -10.82 -0.37 12.95
CA ASP A 210 -10.68 0.82 12.08
C ASP A 210 -9.22 1.15 11.76
N PRO A 211 -8.27 1.16 12.72
CA PRO A 211 -6.85 1.35 12.42
C PRO A 211 -6.26 0.22 11.56
N GLY A 212 -6.76 -1.01 11.71
CA GLY A 212 -6.37 -2.15 10.87
C GLY A 212 -6.85 -2.00 9.43
N MET A 213 -8.09 -1.55 9.22
CA MET A 213 -8.61 -1.25 7.89
C MET A 213 -7.83 -0.12 7.23
N VAL A 214 -7.56 0.97 7.97
CA VAL A 214 -6.74 2.08 7.45
C VAL A 214 -5.37 1.58 7.00
N ALA A 215 -4.66 0.81 7.83
CA ALA A 215 -3.35 0.27 7.49
C ALA A 215 -3.38 -0.63 6.23
N VAL A 216 -4.39 -1.47 6.10
CA VAL A 216 -4.55 -2.38 4.95
C VAL A 216 -4.85 -1.59 3.67
N LEU A 217 -5.86 -0.71 3.69
CA LEU A 217 -6.24 0.12 2.55
C LEU A 217 -5.08 1.01 2.10
N TRP A 218 -4.40 1.64 3.06
CA TRP A 218 -3.23 2.46 2.79
C TRP A 218 -2.11 1.68 2.11
N SER A 219 -1.80 0.48 2.62
CA SER A 219 -0.73 -0.34 2.07
C SER A 219 -0.98 -0.83 0.65
N PHE A 220 -2.24 -1.03 0.27
CA PHE A 220 -2.59 -1.38 -1.10
C PHE A 220 -2.38 -0.19 -2.01
N CYS A 221 -2.85 0.99 -1.61
CA CYS A 221 -2.68 2.20 -2.40
C CYS A 221 -1.21 2.53 -2.64
N GLU A 222 -0.37 2.56 -1.59
CA GLU A 222 1.07 2.84 -1.74
C GLU A 222 1.79 1.85 -2.67
N ARG A 223 1.47 0.56 -2.54
CA ARG A 223 2.14 -0.47 -3.34
C ARG A 223 1.66 -0.52 -4.77
N GLY A 224 0.40 -0.14 -5.00
CA GLY A 224 -0.19 -0.14 -6.33
C GLY A 224 0.16 1.11 -7.14
N SER A 225 0.54 2.23 -6.53
CA SER A 225 0.90 3.48 -7.24
C SER A 225 2.36 3.54 -7.70
N GLU A 226 3.26 2.82 -7.02
CA GLU A 226 4.71 2.87 -7.24
C GLU A 226 5.21 1.68 -8.09
N LEU A 227 4.96 1.76 -9.40
CA LEU A 227 5.55 0.90 -10.44
C LEU A 227 6.43 1.74 -11.39
#